data_AF-A0A147EVA3-F1
#
_entry.id   AF-A0A147EVA3-F1
#
_cell.length_a   1.000
_cell.length_b   1.000
_cell.length_c   1.000
_cell.angle_alpha   90.00
_cell.angle_beta   90.00
_cell.angle_gamma   90.00
#
_symmetry.space_group_name_H-M   'P 1'
#
loop_
_entity.id
_entity.type
_entity.pdbx_description
1 polymer ?
#
loop_
_entity_poly.entity_id
_entity_poly.type
_entity_poly.pdbx_seq_one_letter_code
_entity_poly.pdbx_strand_id
1 'polypeptide(L)'
;MQTSSPPRSLSPAALRIRAVLWEWDPIGVRDIGDGWPADEYDDLIVPILEALASEPAPEELAADLRTVIEVDYGLPSPEGCHDVAVRLLRSRD
;
A
#
# COMPACT_ATOMS: atom_id res chain seq x y z
N MET A 1 10.86 22.03 16.58
CA MET A 1 9.54 21.52 16.17
C MET A 1 9.73 20.08 15.72
N GLN A 2 9.30 19.10 16.51
CA GLN A 2 9.05 17.74 16.04
C GLN A 2 7.57 17.51 16.30
N THR A 3 6.75 17.59 15.26
CA THR A 3 5.36 17.15 15.33
C THR A 3 5.35 15.66 15.04
N SER A 4 5.81 14.84 15.99
CA SER A 4 5.39 13.44 16.04
C SER A 4 3.94 13.46 16.53
N SER A 5 3.02 13.77 15.61
CA SER A 5 1.63 13.45 15.83
C SER A 5 1.55 11.94 15.98
N PRO A 6 1.00 11.39 17.08
CA PRO A 6 0.70 9.97 17.12
C PRO A 6 -0.17 9.65 15.89
N PRO A 7 0.03 8.51 15.22
CA PRO A 7 -0.81 8.18 14.08
C PRO A 7 -2.25 8.23 14.56
N ARG A 8 -3.12 8.96 13.83
CA ARG A 8 -4.57 8.78 13.99
C ARG A 8 -4.77 7.26 13.99
N SER A 9 -5.33 6.70 15.05
CA SER A 9 -5.51 5.25 15.16
C SER A 9 -6.08 4.74 13.83
N LEU A 10 -5.28 3.96 13.10
CA LEU A 10 -5.66 3.47 11.79
C LEU A 10 -6.96 2.67 11.96
N SER A 11 -7.88 2.84 11.03
CA SER A 11 -9.10 2.01 11.01
C SER A 11 -8.71 0.53 10.82
N PRO A 12 -9.56 -0.43 11.21
CA PRO A 12 -9.30 -1.84 10.95
C PRO A 12 -9.02 -2.15 9.48
N ALA A 13 -9.69 -1.46 8.55
CA ALA A 13 -9.44 -1.56 7.11
C ALA A 13 -8.05 -1.03 6.72
N ALA A 14 -7.66 0.12 7.26
CA ALA A 14 -6.33 0.69 7.03
C ALA A 14 -5.21 -0.24 7.53
N LEU A 15 -5.40 -0.88 8.68
CA LEU A 15 -4.43 -1.87 9.21
C LEU A 15 -4.31 -3.10 8.31
N ARG A 16 -5.42 -3.57 7.70
CA ARG A 16 -5.38 -4.68 6.74
C ARG A 16 -4.64 -4.29 5.46
N ILE A 17 -4.90 -3.10 4.92
CA ILE A 17 -4.19 -2.58 3.74
C ILE A 17 -2.70 -2.46 4.03
N ARG A 18 -2.33 -1.87 5.17
CA ARG A 18 -0.94 -1.75 5.62
C ARG A 18 -0.24 -3.10 5.66
N ALA A 19 -0.89 -4.13 6.21
CA ALA A 19 -0.33 -5.47 6.25
C ALA A 19 -0.08 -6.04 4.84
N VAL A 20 -1.03 -5.86 3.91
CA VAL A 20 -0.86 -6.30 2.51
C VAL A 20 0.29 -5.56 1.82
N LEU A 21 0.40 -4.24 2.00
CA LEU A 21 1.48 -3.44 1.41
C LEU A 21 2.85 -3.81 2.00
N TRP A 22 2.93 -3.99 3.32
CA TRP A 22 4.13 -4.43 4.00
C TRP A 22 4.57 -5.84 3.57
N GLU A 23 3.62 -6.73 3.28
CA GLU A 23 3.93 -8.05 2.76
C GLU A 23 4.40 -8.03 1.30
N TRP A 24 3.86 -7.11 0.49
CA TRP A 24 4.27 -6.93 -0.90
C TRP A 24 5.67 -6.36 -1.02
N ASP A 25 5.97 -5.29 -0.26
CA ASP A 25 7.27 -4.65 -0.17
C ASP A 25 7.94 -4.36 -1.53
N PRO A 26 7.32 -3.55 -2.41
CA PRO A 26 7.82 -3.31 -3.77
C PRO A 26 9.23 -2.68 -3.81
N ILE A 27 9.65 -1.99 -2.75
CA ILE A 27 11.00 -1.40 -2.62
C ILE A 27 12.02 -2.43 -2.08
N GLY A 28 11.55 -3.46 -1.37
CA GLY A 28 12.40 -4.44 -0.70
C GLY A 28 13.02 -3.92 0.61
N VAL A 29 12.38 -2.97 1.30
CA VAL A 29 12.94 -2.37 2.53
C VAL A 29 13.06 -3.37 3.68
N ARG A 30 12.28 -4.47 3.66
CA ARG A 30 12.35 -5.52 4.68
C ARG A 30 13.67 -6.27 4.66
N ASP A 31 14.31 -6.37 3.51
CA ASP A 31 15.56 -7.12 3.35
C ASP A 31 16.81 -6.25 3.62
N ILE A 32 16.63 -4.93 3.78
CA ILE A 32 17.73 -3.98 3.99
C ILE A 32 18.20 -3.96 5.46
N GLY A 33 17.36 -4.33 6.42
CA GLY A 33 17.78 -4.55 7.81
C GLY A 33 16.65 -4.59 8.84
N ASP A 34 16.98 -5.11 10.03
CA ASP A 34 16.07 -5.12 11.18
C ASP A 34 15.78 -3.68 11.65
N GLY A 35 14.50 -3.29 11.64
CA GLY A 35 14.03 -2.02 12.20
C GLY A 35 13.55 -0.98 11.20
N TRP A 36 13.41 -1.31 9.91
CA TRP A 36 12.71 -0.42 8.99
C TRP A 36 11.26 -0.21 9.46
N PRO A 37 10.77 1.04 9.53
CA PRO A 37 9.49 1.29 10.13
C PRO A 37 8.38 0.77 9.21
N ALA A 38 7.41 0.06 9.79
CA ALA A 38 6.34 -0.59 9.04
C ALA A 38 5.33 0.40 8.42
N ASP A 39 5.53 1.71 8.59
CA ASP A 39 4.69 2.79 8.08
C ASP A 39 5.21 3.36 6.74
N GLU A 40 6.26 2.75 6.16
CA GLU A 40 6.82 3.12 4.85
C GLU A 40 5.75 3.28 3.75
N TYR A 41 4.73 2.43 3.78
CA TYR A 41 3.66 2.40 2.78
C TYR A 41 2.35 3.02 3.29
N ASP A 42 2.35 3.74 4.42
CA ASP A 42 1.14 4.31 5.01
C ASP A 42 0.52 5.42 4.14
N ASP A 43 1.31 6.06 3.28
CA ASP A 43 0.86 7.07 2.32
C ASP A 43 -0.06 6.51 1.23
N LEU A 44 0.10 5.24 0.85
CA LEU A 44 -0.76 4.53 -0.10
C LEU A 44 -2.11 4.12 0.50
N ILE A 45 -2.24 4.08 1.82
CA ILE A 45 -3.45 3.57 2.49
C ILE A 45 -4.67 4.40 2.12
N VAL A 46 -4.57 5.73 2.15
CA VAL A 46 -5.72 6.61 1.87
C VAL A 46 -6.13 6.52 0.39
N PRO A 47 -5.23 6.65 -0.59
CA PRO A 47 -5.56 6.43 -2.01
C PRO A 47 -6.19 5.07 -2.28
N ILE A 48 -5.70 4.00 -1.65
CA ILE A 48 -6.26 2.66 -1.82
C ILE A 48 -7.66 2.57 -1.21
N LEU A 49 -7.90 3.13 -0.03
CA LEU A 49 -9.24 3.16 0.56
C LEU A 49 -10.24 3.90 -0.34
N GLU A 50 -9.84 5.02 -0.93
CA GLU A 50 -10.65 5.80 -1.86
C GLU A 50 -10.91 5.04 -3.16
N ALA A 51 -9.88 4.41 -3.73
CA ALA A 51 -10.01 3.57 -4.91
C ALA A 51 -10.98 2.40 -4.64
N LEU A 52 -10.78 1.68 -3.53
CA LEU A 52 -11.64 0.57 -3.13
C LEU A 52 -13.09 1.02 -2.98
N ALA A 53 -13.38 2.21 -2.44
CA ALA A 53 -14.74 2.72 -2.30
C ALA A 53 -15.52 2.80 -3.62
N SER A 54 -14.83 2.87 -4.77
CA SER A 54 -15.43 2.89 -6.11
C SER A 54 -15.68 1.50 -6.71
N GLU A 55 -15.40 0.43 -5.96
CA GLU A 55 -15.55 -0.96 -6.43
C GLU A 55 -14.83 -1.27 -7.75
N PRO A 56 -13.51 -0.97 -7.86
CA PRO A 56 -12.78 -1.13 -9.09
C PRO A 56 -12.61 -2.61 -9.44
N ALA A 57 -12.44 -2.90 -10.73
CA ALA A 57 -11.97 -4.20 -11.15
C ALA A 57 -10.51 -4.42 -10.67
N PRO A 58 -10.08 -5.67 -10.45
CA PRO A 58 -8.70 -5.97 -10.05
C PRO A 58 -7.65 -5.38 -11.00
N GLU A 59 -7.94 -5.34 -12.30
CA GLU A 59 -7.06 -4.81 -13.34
C GLU A 59 -6.89 -3.30 -13.23
N GLU A 60 -7.94 -2.58 -12.87
CA GLU A 60 -7.91 -1.12 -12.69
C GLU A 60 -7.07 -0.76 -11.47
N LEU A 61 -7.33 -1.40 -10.33
CA LEU A 61 -6.54 -1.18 -9.11
C LEU A 61 -5.07 -1.57 -9.30
N ALA A 62 -4.79 -2.65 -10.05
CA ALA A 62 -3.43 -3.05 -10.36
C ALA A 62 -2.69 -2.02 -11.24
N ALA A 63 -3.39 -1.41 -12.20
CA ALA A 63 -2.84 -0.36 -13.05
C ALA A 63 -2.57 0.93 -12.27
N ASP A 64 -3.46 1.29 -11.34
CA ASP A 64 -3.27 2.44 -10.45
C ASP A 64 -2.06 2.22 -9.52
N LEU A 65 -1.96 1.04 -8.89
CA LEU A 65 -0.81 0.67 -8.06
C LEU A 65 0.49 0.71 -8.86
N ARG A 66 0.51 0.15 -10.07
CA ARG A 66 1.68 0.21 -10.94
C ARG A 66 2.08 1.65 -11.21
N THR A 67 1.12 2.50 -11.57
CA THR A 67 1.39 3.90 -11.90
C THR A 67 2.01 4.64 -10.73
N VAL A 68 1.45 4.48 -9.54
CA VAL A 68 1.98 5.11 -8.32
C VAL A 68 3.40 4.61 -8.01
N ILE A 69 3.63 3.30 -8.05
CA ILE A 69 4.97 2.76 -7.78
C ILE A 69 6.00 3.19 -8.85
N GLU A 70 5.62 3.25 -10.12
CA GLU A 70 6.51 3.70 -11.18
C GLU A 70 6.81 5.20 -11.11
N VAL A 71 5.79 6.03 -10.84
CA VAL A 71 5.90 7.49 -10.92
C VAL A 71 6.37 8.09 -9.59
N ASP A 72 5.75 7.70 -8.47
CA ASP A 72 5.98 8.34 -7.18
C ASP A 72 7.17 7.70 -6.44
N TYR A 73 7.34 6.38 -6.57
CA TYR A 73 8.45 5.64 -5.95
C TYR A 73 9.64 5.46 -6.90
N GLY A 74 9.47 5.76 -8.19
CA GLY A 74 10.53 5.67 -9.19
C GLY A 74 11.01 4.23 -9.45
N LEU A 75 10.17 3.22 -9.17
CA LEU A 75 10.48 1.81 -9.35
C LEU A 75 9.95 1.33 -10.71
N PRO A 76 10.83 1.12 -11.72
CA PRO A 76 10.36 0.70 -13.03
C PRO A 76 9.88 -0.75 -13.01
N SER A 77 8.71 -1.01 -13.61
CA SER A 77 8.14 -2.36 -13.76
C SER A 77 7.91 -3.12 -12.44
N PRO A 78 7.11 -2.59 -11.51
CA PRO A 78 6.78 -3.28 -10.27
C PRO A 78 6.05 -4.60 -10.56
N GLU A 79 6.55 -5.67 -9.95
CA GLU A 79 5.96 -6.99 -10.04
C GLU A 79 4.87 -7.17 -8.97
N GLY A 80 3.95 -8.12 -9.20
CA GLY A 80 2.94 -8.49 -8.21
C GLY A 80 1.76 -7.52 -8.04
N CYS A 81 1.68 -6.40 -8.79
CA CYS A 81 0.59 -5.42 -8.66
C CYS A 81 -0.81 -6.06 -8.78
N HIS A 82 -1.00 -7.03 -9.68
CA HIS A 82 -2.29 -7.70 -9.85
C HIS A 82 -2.65 -8.57 -8.66
N ASP A 83 -1.71 -9.37 -8.15
CA ASP A 83 -1.94 -10.22 -6.98
C ASP A 83 -2.25 -9.38 -5.74
N VAL A 84 -1.55 -8.26 -5.59
CA VAL A 84 -1.78 -7.29 -4.51
C VAL A 84 -3.15 -6.64 -4.64
N ALA A 85 -3.56 -6.22 -5.84
CA ALA A 85 -4.90 -5.67 -6.08
C ALA A 85 -6.00 -6.67 -5.69
N VAL A 86 -5.87 -7.94 -6.08
CA VAL A 86 -6.81 -9.00 -5.70
C VAL A 86 -6.86 -9.18 -4.17
N ARG A 87 -5.72 -9.14 -3.48
CA ARG A 87 -5.65 -9.24 -2.02
C ARG A 87 -6.30 -8.03 -1.33
N LEU A 88 -6.06 -6.82 -1.83
CA LEU A 88 -6.65 -5.59 -1.31
C LEU A 88 -8.17 -5.60 -1.45
N LEU A 89 -8.69 -6.03 -2.61
CA LEU A 89 -10.13 -6.16 -2.83
C LEU A 89 -10.79 -7.15 -1.85
N ARG A 90 -10.11 -8.27 -1.54
CA ARG A 90 -10.57 -9.25 -0.54
C ARG A 90 -10.49 -8.75 0.90
N SER A 91 -9.67 -7.73 1.17
CA SER A 91 -9.49 -7.17 2.52
C SER A 91 -10.56 -6.15 2.92
N ARG A 92 -11.52 -5.85 2.02
CA ARG A 92 -12.66 -4.95 2.26
C ARG A 92 -13.67 -5.55 3.24
N ASP A 93 -13.85 -6.86 3.23
CA ASP A 93 -14.75 -7.61 4.13
C ASP A 93 -14.19 -7.74 5.56
#